data_AF-A0A534ARB9-F1
#
_entry.id   AF-A0A534ARB9-F1
#
_cell.length_a   1.000
_cell.length_b   1.000
_cell.length_c   1.000
_cell.angle_alpha   90.00
_cell.angle_beta   90.00
_cell.angle_gamma   90.00
#
_symmetry.space_group_name_H-M   'P 1'
#
loop_
_entity.id
_entity.type
_entity.pdbx_description
1 polymer ?
#
loop_
_entity_poly.entity_id
_entity_poly.type
_entity_poly.pdbx_seq_one_letter_code
_entity_poly.pdbx_strand_id
1 'polypeptide(L)'
;MADPAHELRAVRSETDLASALMALHAGVVVLDTTSLTTPTGEVARQLEAQFPDVVLIVAGGVEEQAALATEITDGSIYRFLHKPVSEQRARLFVDAAWRRHREAQAGLVTSTFAALARTPKGARWWLLLALLGTAAAAGWFVVDRHLIRLPMTTPDRLRPAASAVPAVPAPAPDAGDAVLENLLARADHALAAGQIVTPPGASAADLYREALRRNARDPRALNGVEQVIDRLMAEAEALLQEHHLDGAQQLAEEARAISPQHPRVAFLIGQIGAQRERAVLDKAQRAAATGNVAGALAVLDDAARGGHRSMLVDSAREQLTQQRLGGVADFLKRARGALADGQLVEPAERNARFYIESARALAPQDPGVAQATQALIARLNVEAGKALTAGDPERADRWAAAAADAGAAAADVAVLHAEAQRLRGASKANSVAHLAQAFNERLGEGRLLEPAGDSAQFYLAKLVQTDPEHNATQLARSAFDTRLLDESRGALRAQDYALARRWLAEARTAGADPAAVGELDSAIGGAQEQAQRAASYVSASSLTRTRYVPPDFPLEARKHGLEGWVDVQFLVNPDGSVGDVTVVGAQPVGVFEQAALDAVRRWRYQPVMRAGQGIGQRARVRLRFAMQR
;
A
#
# COMPACT_ATOMS: atom_id res chain seq x y z
N MET A 1 -5.36 -1.39 -10.72
CA MET A 1 -4.73 -0.14 -11.19
C MET A 1 -3.46 0.04 -10.38
N ALA A 2 -2.29 0.14 -11.02
CA ALA A 2 -1.01 0.22 -10.34
C ALA A 2 -0.84 1.61 -9.70
N ASP A 3 -0.57 1.63 -8.41
CA ASP A 3 -0.13 2.81 -7.66
C ASP A 3 1.32 3.14 -8.09
N PRO A 4 1.63 4.38 -8.54
CA PRO A 4 2.98 4.76 -8.97
C PRO A 4 4.03 4.70 -7.86
N ALA A 5 3.65 4.44 -6.59
CA ALA A 5 4.57 4.32 -5.47
C ALA A 5 5.29 2.95 -5.37
N HIS A 6 4.78 1.87 -6.01
CA HIS A 6 5.34 0.53 -5.86
C HIS A 6 5.34 -0.25 -7.19
N GLU A 7 6.52 -0.53 -7.75
CA GLU A 7 6.65 -1.35 -8.96
C GLU A 7 6.33 -2.82 -8.65
N LEU A 8 5.24 -3.34 -9.21
CA LEU A 8 4.80 -4.73 -9.03
C LEU A 8 5.30 -5.60 -10.18
N ARG A 9 6.08 -6.63 -9.86
CA ARG A 9 6.53 -7.64 -10.84
C ARG A 9 6.10 -9.04 -10.42
N ALA A 10 5.27 -9.67 -11.25
CA ALA A 10 4.84 -11.05 -11.04
C ALA A 10 5.89 -12.02 -11.60
N VAL A 11 6.34 -12.95 -10.76
CA VAL A 11 7.23 -14.06 -11.14
C VAL A 11 6.41 -15.34 -11.13
N ARG A 12 6.54 -16.16 -12.18
CA ARG A 12 5.73 -17.38 -12.38
C ARG A 12 6.48 -18.68 -12.12
N SER A 13 7.79 -18.61 -11.86
CA SER A 13 8.66 -19.77 -11.60
C SER A 13 9.56 -19.50 -10.40
N GLU A 14 9.75 -20.50 -9.55
CA GLU A 14 10.66 -20.46 -8.40
C GLU A 14 12.11 -20.19 -8.82
N THR A 15 12.56 -20.72 -9.96
CA THR A 15 13.92 -20.51 -10.52
C THR A 15 14.20 -19.05 -10.88
N ASP A 16 13.15 -18.29 -11.22
CA ASP A 16 13.27 -16.91 -11.67
C ASP A 16 13.21 -15.92 -10.51
N LEU A 17 12.82 -16.39 -9.31
CA LEU A 17 12.65 -15.57 -8.11
C LEU A 17 13.97 -14.91 -7.69
N ALA A 18 15.06 -15.68 -7.60
CA ALA A 18 16.37 -15.16 -7.21
C ALA A 18 16.90 -14.13 -8.23
N SER A 19 16.77 -14.42 -9.53
CA SER A 19 17.17 -13.51 -10.61
C SER A 19 16.36 -12.21 -10.60
N ALA A 20 15.05 -12.30 -10.32
CA ALA A 20 14.17 -11.15 -10.20
C ALA A 20 14.52 -10.29 -8.98
N LEU A 21 14.83 -10.90 -7.82
CA LEU A 21 15.22 -10.20 -6.60
C LEU A 21 16.51 -9.39 -6.80
N MET A 22 17.51 -9.98 -7.45
CA MET A 22 18.77 -9.29 -7.75
C MET A 22 18.61 -8.14 -8.75
N ALA A 23 17.76 -8.30 -9.77
CA ALA A 23 17.55 -7.26 -10.76
C ALA A 23 16.75 -6.06 -10.24
N LEU A 24 15.80 -6.30 -9.32
CA LEU A 24 14.80 -5.31 -8.90
C LEU A 24 15.11 -4.64 -7.57
N HIS A 25 16.07 -5.14 -6.79
CA HIS A 25 16.32 -4.68 -5.41
C HIS A 25 15.02 -4.64 -4.58
N ALA A 26 14.18 -5.66 -4.73
CA ALA A 26 12.86 -5.66 -4.12
C ALA A 26 12.96 -5.77 -2.59
N GLY A 27 12.27 -4.87 -1.86
CA GLY A 27 12.26 -4.88 -0.39
C GLY A 27 11.17 -5.74 0.25
N VAL A 28 10.14 -6.13 -0.53
CA VAL A 28 9.01 -6.94 -0.06
C VAL A 28 8.72 -8.03 -1.10
N VAL A 29 8.54 -9.26 -0.64
CA VAL A 29 8.18 -10.42 -1.47
C VAL A 29 6.90 -11.04 -0.97
N VAL A 30 5.97 -11.34 -1.89
CA VAL A 30 4.75 -12.08 -1.59
C VAL A 30 4.84 -13.45 -2.27
N LEU A 31 4.92 -14.51 -1.48
CA LEU A 31 4.96 -15.89 -1.96
C LEU A 31 3.58 -16.53 -1.88
N ASP A 32 3.21 -17.22 -2.94
CA ASP A 32 2.03 -18.06 -2.95
C ASP A 32 2.44 -19.52 -2.71
N THR A 33 1.96 -20.10 -1.62
CA THR A 33 2.20 -21.51 -1.23
C THR A 33 1.83 -22.50 -2.34
N THR A 34 0.82 -22.23 -3.17
CA THR A 34 0.40 -23.14 -4.24
C THR A 34 1.26 -23.05 -5.50
N SER A 35 2.12 -22.04 -5.58
CA SER A 35 2.98 -21.77 -6.74
C SER A 35 4.43 -22.24 -6.54
N LEU A 36 4.73 -22.81 -5.37
CA LEU A 36 6.06 -23.29 -5.00
C LEU A 36 6.16 -24.80 -5.19
N THR A 37 7.31 -25.25 -5.67
CA THR A 37 7.65 -26.68 -5.76
C THR A 37 8.42 -27.17 -4.55
N THR A 38 9.22 -26.29 -3.94
CA THR A 38 9.92 -26.53 -2.68
C THR A 38 9.01 -26.17 -1.49
N PRO A 39 9.08 -26.89 -0.36
CA PRO A 39 8.33 -26.53 0.85
C PRO A 39 8.56 -25.07 1.26
N THR A 40 7.48 -24.32 1.48
CA THR A 40 7.52 -22.87 1.70
C THR A 40 8.45 -22.45 2.86
N GLY A 41 8.56 -23.25 3.92
CA GLY A 41 9.45 -22.96 5.05
C GLY A 41 10.94 -23.08 4.70
N GLU A 42 11.29 -23.93 3.73
CA GLU A 42 12.67 -24.01 3.21
C GLU A 42 13.00 -22.81 2.33
N VAL A 43 12.08 -22.42 1.44
CA VAL A 43 12.21 -21.21 0.62
C VAL A 43 12.33 -19.96 1.49
N ALA A 44 11.52 -19.84 2.55
CA ALA A 44 11.56 -18.73 3.48
C ALA A 44 12.94 -18.59 4.15
N ARG A 45 13.49 -19.70 4.68
CA ARG A 45 14.82 -19.71 5.32
C ARG A 45 15.94 -19.43 4.33
N GLN A 46 15.86 -19.93 3.10
CA GLN A 46 16.85 -19.64 2.07
C GLN A 46 16.83 -18.15 1.68
N LEU A 47 15.65 -17.56 1.52
CA LEU A 47 15.50 -16.14 1.20
C LEU A 47 15.98 -15.24 2.34
N GLU A 48 15.69 -15.58 3.59
CA GLU A 48 16.20 -14.83 4.74
C GLU A 48 17.73 -14.92 4.85
N ALA A 49 18.32 -16.08 4.56
CA ALA A 49 19.76 -16.27 4.58
C ALA A 49 20.49 -15.51 3.44
N GLN A 50 19.88 -15.43 2.25
CA GLN A 50 20.48 -14.80 1.07
C GLN A 50 20.17 -13.30 0.96
N PHE A 51 18.99 -12.88 1.42
CA PHE A 51 18.47 -11.52 1.31
C PHE A 51 17.83 -11.09 2.65
N PRO A 52 18.62 -10.85 3.70
CA PRO A 52 18.11 -10.54 5.04
C PRO A 52 17.31 -9.23 5.12
N ASP A 53 17.46 -8.35 4.12
CA ASP A 53 16.74 -7.09 4.04
C ASP A 53 15.33 -7.24 3.45
N VAL A 54 15.00 -8.41 2.88
CA VAL A 54 13.71 -8.65 2.24
C VAL A 54 12.65 -9.03 3.27
N VAL A 55 11.52 -8.35 3.24
CA VAL A 55 10.37 -8.67 4.09
C VAL A 55 9.44 -9.65 3.38
N LEU A 56 9.29 -10.84 3.94
CA LEU A 56 8.55 -11.94 3.34
C LEU A 56 7.09 -12.01 3.81
N ILE A 57 6.14 -12.01 2.88
CA ILE A 57 4.72 -12.30 3.10
C ILE A 57 4.39 -13.61 2.41
N VAL A 58 3.65 -14.50 3.07
CA VAL A 58 3.22 -15.78 2.50
C VAL A 58 1.69 -15.82 2.40
N ALA A 59 1.14 -16.29 1.27
CA ALA A 59 -0.28 -16.47 1.06
C ALA A 59 -0.64 -17.96 0.90
N GLY A 60 -1.58 -18.44 1.71
CA GLY A 60 -1.98 -19.86 1.74
C GLY A 60 -3.27 -20.14 2.53
N GLY A 61 -3.58 -21.41 2.73
CA GLY A 61 -4.72 -21.88 3.53
C GLY A 61 -4.39 -22.02 5.02
N VAL A 62 -5.32 -22.60 5.78
CA VAL A 62 -5.21 -22.77 7.23
C VAL A 62 -4.24 -23.91 7.60
N GLU A 63 -4.18 -24.96 6.78
CA GLU A 63 -3.28 -26.09 6.98
C GLU A 63 -1.81 -25.68 6.75
N GLU A 64 -1.56 -24.86 5.72
CA GLU A 64 -0.23 -24.34 5.43
C GLU A 64 0.23 -23.32 6.48
N GLN A 65 -0.68 -22.54 7.07
CA GLN A 65 -0.33 -21.66 8.19
C GLN A 65 0.15 -22.47 9.40
N ALA A 66 -0.53 -23.59 9.71
CA ALA A 66 -0.13 -24.46 10.82
C ALA A 66 1.25 -25.09 10.57
N ALA A 67 1.56 -25.45 9.32
CA ALA A 67 2.87 -25.97 8.92
C ALA A 67 4.00 -24.93 9.00
N LEU A 68 3.68 -23.63 8.87
CA LEU A 68 4.64 -22.51 8.89
C LEU A 68 4.64 -21.74 10.21
N ALA A 69 4.06 -22.30 11.28
CA ALA A 69 3.95 -21.61 12.57
C ALA A 69 5.31 -21.23 13.16
N THR A 70 6.34 -22.05 12.90
CA THR A 70 7.71 -21.79 13.37
C THR A 70 8.29 -20.57 12.67
N GLU A 71 8.24 -20.56 11.34
CA GLU A 71 8.75 -19.50 10.46
C GLU A 71 7.99 -18.17 10.62
N ILE A 72 6.75 -18.21 11.09
CA ILE A 72 5.98 -17.01 11.46
C ILE A 72 6.42 -16.49 12.83
N THR A 73 6.82 -17.39 13.75
CA THR A 73 7.17 -17.04 15.13
C THR A 73 8.61 -16.52 15.25
N ASP A 74 9.54 -17.12 14.51
CA ASP A 74 10.94 -16.68 14.44
C ASP A 74 11.14 -15.40 13.61
N GLY A 75 10.15 -15.06 12.77
CA GLY A 75 10.11 -13.83 11.99
C GLY A 75 10.61 -13.97 10.55
N SER A 76 11.00 -15.17 10.12
CA SER A 76 11.35 -15.46 8.72
C SER A 76 10.20 -15.13 7.76
N ILE A 77 8.96 -15.32 8.21
CA ILE A 77 7.73 -14.89 7.54
C ILE A 77 7.13 -13.74 8.35
N TYR A 78 7.17 -12.54 7.79
CA TYR A 78 6.65 -11.34 8.43
C TYR A 78 5.13 -11.38 8.64
N ARG A 79 4.39 -11.83 7.62
CA ARG A 79 2.92 -11.96 7.66
C ARG A 79 2.41 -13.10 6.80
N PHE A 80 1.33 -13.73 7.27
CA PHE A 80 0.60 -14.76 6.53
C PHE A 80 -0.78 -14.25 6.07
N LEU A 81 -1.06 -14.35 4.78
CA LEU A 81 -2.31 -13.98 4.13
C LEU A 81 -3.17 -15.23 3.88
N HIS A 82 -4.32 -15.30 4.54
CA HIS A 82 -5.28 -16.38 4.27
C HIS A 82 -6.00 -16.18 2.94
N LYS A 83 -6.03 -17.24 2.14
CA LYS A 83 -6.88 -17.31 0.95
C LYS A 83 -8.32 -17.71 1.33
N PRO A 84 -9.36 -17.07 0.75
CA PRO A 84 -9.31 -15.96 -0.19
C PRO A 84 -8.87 -14.64 0.49
N VAL A 85 -7.97 -13.91 -0.16
CA VAL A 85 -7.39 -12.68 0.39
C VAL A 85 -8.29 -11.49 0.09
N SER A 86 -8.66 -10.70 1.11
CA SER A 86 -9.36 -9.43 0.90
C SER A 86 -8.38 -8.33 0.47
N GLU A 87 -8.81 -7.45 -0.43
CA GLU A 87 -8.00 -6.33 -0.96
C GLU A 87 -7.47 -5.43 0.16
N GLN A 88 -8.33 -5.09 1.13
CA GLN A 88 -7.96 -4.26 2.28
C GLN A 88 -6.89 -4.92 3.16
N ARG A 89 -6.95 -6.24 3.36
CA ARG A 89 -5.97 -6.99 4.17
C ARG A 89 -4.63 -7.12 3.44
N ALA A 90 -4.65 -7.38 2.14
CA ALA A 90 -3.44 -7.40 1.31
C ALA A 90 -2.73 -6.05 1.38
N ARG A 91 -3.46 -4.94 1.20
CA ARG A 91 -2.92 -3.59 1.27
C ARG A 91 -2.27 -3.28 2.62
N LEU A 92 -2.99 -3.54 3.72
CA LEU A 92 -2.46 -3.30 5.08
C LEU A 92 -1.16 -4.08 5.34
N PHE A 93 -1.06 -5.31 4.86
CA PHE A 93 0.11 -6.17 5.11
C PHE A 93 1.31 -5.76 4.25
N VAL A 94 1.08 -5.38 3.00
CA VAL A 94 2.13 -4.85 2.11
C VAL A 94 2.65 -3.51 2.63
N ASP A 95 1.76 -2.60 3.06
CA ASP A 95 2.16 -1.31 3.64
C ASP A 95 2.98 -1.49 4.93
N ALA A 96 2.58 -2.45 5.77
CA ALA A 96 3.33 -2.81 6.98
C ALA A 96 4.69 -3.42 6.67
N ALA A 97 4.81 -4.21 5.58
CA ALA A 97 6.07 -4.79 5.17
C ALA A 97 7.06 -3.74 4.65
N TRP A 98 6.57 -2.76 3.88
CA TRP A 98 7.41 -1.64 3.41
C TRP A 98 7.88 -0.71 4.53
N ARG A 99 7.09 -0.53 5.59
CA ARG A 99 7.56 0.18 6.80
C ARG A 99 8.69 -0.59 7.47
N ARG A 100 8.51 -1.90 7.68
CA ARG A 100 9.53 -2.78 8.29
C ARG A 100 10.84 -2.81 7.49
N HIS A 101 10.77 -2.87 6.16
CA HIS A 101 11.94 -2.83 5.28
C HIS A 101 12.73 -1.51 5.45
N ARG A 102 12.04 -0.36 5.50
CA ARG A 102 12.68 0.95 5.72
C ARG A 102 13.29 1.09 7.11
N GLU A 103 12.65 0.54 8.14
CA GLU A 103 13.20 0.50 9.50
C GLU A 103 14.48 -0.35 9.58
N ALA A 104 14.51 -1.50 8.90
CA ALA A 104 15.69 -2.35 8.82
C ALA A 104 16.87 -1.64 8.12
N GLN A 105 16.60 -0.93 7.01
CA GLN A 105 17.61 -0.12 6.32
C GLN A 105 18.14 1.05 7.18
N ALA A 106 17.26 1.73 7.93
CA ALA A 106 17.68 2.80 8.84
C ALA A 106 18.54 2.27 10.02
N GLY A 107 18.24 1.06 10.51
CA GLY A 107 19.04 0.37 11.53
C GLY A 107 20.43 -0.05 11.03
N LEU A 108 20.54 -0.51 9.78
CA LEU A 108 21.81 -0.91 9.15
C LEU A 108 22.76 0.29 8.95
N VAL A 109 22.24 1.45 8.54
CA VAL A 109 23.01 2.71 8.43
C VAL A 109 23.50 3.18 9.81
N THR A 110 22.69 3.02 10.86
CA THR A 110 23.08 3.41 12.23
C THR A 110 24.16 2.46 12.81
N SER A 111 24.12 1.17 12.46
CA SER A 111 25.13 0.18 12.88
C SER A 111 26.48 0.32 12.16
N THR A 112 26.48 0.76 10.89
CA THR A 112 27.71 0.99 10.11
C THR A 112 28.51 2.18 10.64
N PHE A 113 27.85 3.25 11.10
CA PHE A 113 28.54 4.39 11.71
C PHE A 113 29.01 4.14 13.15
N ALA A 114 28.32 3.27 13.92
CA ALA A 114 28.75 2.90 15.27
C ALA A 114 29.93 1.89 15.28
N ALA A 115 30.02 1.02 14.28
CA ALA A 115 31.11 0.04 14.13
C ALA A 115 32.45 0.65 13.65
N LEU A 116 32.44 1.86 13.07
CA LEU A 116 33.64 2.58 12.63
C LEU A 116 34.34 3.39 13.74
N ALA A 117 33.74 3.50 14.93
CA ALA A 117 34.27 4.36 16.01
C ALA A 117 34.97 3.61 17.15
N ARG A 118 34.99 2.27 17.18
CA ARG A 118 35.63 1.51 18.28
C ARG A 118 36.21 0.17 17.84
N THR A 119 37.47 0.15 17.42
CA THR A 119 38.37 -0.99 17.67
C THR A 119 39.84 -0.52 17.77
N PRO A 120 40.55 -0.84 18.86
CA PRO A 120 42.01 -0.76 18.92
C PRO A 120 42.67 -1.95 18.18
N LYS A 121 43.90 -1.73 17.71
CA LYS A 121 44.69 -2.67 16.90
C LYS A 121 45.06 -3.95 17.66
N GLY A 122 44.69 -5.13 17.12
CA GLY A 122 45.38 -6.39 17.45
C GLY A 122 44.59 -7.69 17.24
N ALA A 123 45.04 -8.50 16.28
CA ALA A 123 44.80 -9.96 16.10
C ALA A 123 43.34 -10.42 15.84
N ARG A 124 42.90 -10.87 14.65
CA ARG A 124 43.54 -11.58 13.51
C ARG A 124 44.36 -12.81 13.89
N TRP A 125 43.76 -13.70 14.66
CA TRP A 125 43.87 -15.15 14.49
C TRP A 125 42.59 -15.76 15.10
N TRP A 126 42.37 -17.08 15.08
CA TRP A 126 41.20 -17.79 15.64
C TRP A 126 39.92 -17.91 14.78
N LEU A 127 39.93 -17.49 13.50
CA LEU A 127 38.92 -17.92 12.50
C LEU A 127 39.33 -19.19 11.73
N LEU A 128 40.08 -20.10 12.34
CA LEU A 128 40.51 -21.33 11.65
C LEU A 128 40.42 -22.64 12.44
N LEU A 129 39.76 -22.71 13.60
CA LEU A 129 39.59 -24.00 14.29
C LEU A 129 38.28 -24.05 15.08
N ALA A 130 37.20 -24.49 14.43
CA ALA A 130 36.20 -25.42 14.98
C ALA A 130 34.97 -25.50 14.06
N LEU A 131 35.23 -25.86 12.81
CA LEU A 131 34.24 -26.47 11.93
C LEU A 131 34.56 -27.97 11.98
N LEU A 132 34.04 -28.69 12.97
CA LEU A 132 33.94 -30.18 13.03
C LEU A 132 33.46 -30.63 14.43
N GLY A 133 32.27 -31.22 14.50
CA GLY A 133 31.75 -31.85 15.71
C GLY A 133 30.33 -32.38 15.52
N THR A 134 30.24 -33.63 15.07
CA THR A 134 29.06 -34.39 14.64
C THR A 134 28.08 -34.79 15.75
N ALA A 135 26.87 -35.15 15.31
CA ALA A 135 25.73 -35.74 16.01
C ALA A 135 26.00 -36.86 17.02
N ALA A 136 25.18 -36.93 18.08
CA ALA A 136 24.55 -38.17 18.60
C ALA A 136 23.66 -37.88 19.83
N ALA A 137 22.52 -38.60 19.89
CA ALA A 137 21.93 -39.27 21.06
C ALA A 137 20.42 -39.00 21.25
N ALA A 138 19.63 -39.99 20.83
CA ALA A 138 18.32 -40.29 21.37
C ALA A 138 18.44 -41.43 22.39
N GLY A 139 17.57 -41.41 23.41
CA GLY A 139 17.15 -42.59 24.16
C GLY A 139 17.61 -42.67 25.61
N TRP A 140 16.67 -42.46 26.56
CA TRP A 140 16.21 -43.45 27.56
C TRP A 140 15.32 -42.76 28.61
N PHE A 141 14.11 -43.27 28.87
CA PHE A 141 13.73 -43.94 30.14
C PHE A 141 12.22 -44.25 30.19
N VAL A 142 11.89 -45.53 30.34
CA VAL A 142 10.61 -46.06 30.86
C VAL A 142 10.99 -47.13 31.89
N VAL A 143 10.40 -47.06 33.08
CA VAL A 143 10.13 -48.19 34.00
C VAL A 143 8.86 -47.78 34.78
N ASP A 144 7.70 -48.39 34.50
CA ASP A 144 7.09 -49.55 35.22
C ASP A 144 6.89 -49.22 36.72
N ARG A 145 5.74 -49.43 37.38
CA ARG A 145 5.01 -50.71 37.48
C ARG A 145 3.85 -50.56 38.49
N HIS A 146 2.67 -51.11 38.14
CA HIS A 146 1.68 -51.81 39.01
C HIS A 146 0.98 -51.06 40.16
N LEU A 147 -0.23 -51.36 40.63
CA LEU A 147 -1.29 -52.38 40.50
C LEU A 147 -2.61 -51.58 40.78
N ILE A 148 -3.80 -51.96 40.34
CA ILE A 148 -4.72 -52.87 41.04
C ILE A 148 -5.89 -53.14 40.08
N ARG A 149 -6.14 -54.42 39.80
CA ARG A 149 -7.42 -54.94 39.30
C ARG A 149 -8.18 -55.53 40.48
N LEU A 150 -9.47 -55.22 40.58
CA LEU A 150 -10.48 -56.13 41.13
C LEU A 150 -11.82 -55.84 40.42
N PRO A 151 -12.40 -56.80 39.67
CA PRO A 151 -13.79 -56.74 39.25
C PRO A 151 -14.72 -57.32 40.34
N MET A 152 -15.86 -56.67 40.51
CA MET A 152 -16.92 -57.02 41.46
C MET A 152 -17.60 -58.34 41.07
N THR A 153 -17.76 -59.19 42.08
CA THR A 153 -18.53 -60.43 42.10
C THR A 153 -20.04 -60.17 42.01
N THR A 154 -20.70 -60.95 41.18
CA THR A 154 -22.16 -61.13 41.11
C THR A 154 -22.61 -62.12 42.21
N PRO A 155 -23.73 -61.87 42.89
CA PRO A 155 -24.62 -62.94 43.33
C PRO A 155 -25.98 -62.74 42.64
N ASP A 156 -26.36 -63.62 41.74
CA ASP A 156 -27.06 -64.88 42.00
C ASP A 156 -28.51 -64.70 42.46
N ARG A 157 -29.38 -65.28 41.64
CA ARG A 157 -30.83 -65.18 41.68
C ARG A 157 -31.35 -66.13 42.75
N LEU A 158 -32.06 -65.60 43.74
CA LEU A 158 -33.02 -66.37 44.51
C LEU A 158 -34.42 -66.04 44.03
N ARG A 159 -34.95 -66.92 43.17
CA ARG A 159 -36.39 -67.18 43.04
C ARG A 159 -36.91 -67.72 44.37
N PRO A 160 -38.07 -67.25 44.83
CA PRO A 160 -39.05 -68.13 45.45
C PRO A 160 -40.15 -68.46 44.44
N ALA A 161 -40.56 -69.72 44.50
CA ALA A 161 -41.61 -70.31 43.70
C ALA A 161 -42.94 -69.57 43.88
N ALA A 162 -43.59 -69.31 42.75
CA ALA A 162 -45.01 -69.01 42.70
C ALA A 162 -45.79 -70.23 43.19
N SER A 163 -46.44 -70.11 44.35
CA SER A 163 -47.55 -70.98 44.72
C SER A 163 -48.74 -70.63 43.83
N ALA A 164 -49.14 -71.59 42.99
CA ALA A 164 -50.39 -71.56 42.27
C ALA A 164 -51.55 -71.59 43.27
N VAL A 165 -52.38 -70.54 43.24
CA VAL A 165 -53.74 -70.54 43.78
C VAL A 165 -54.67 -70.75 42.58
N PRO A 166 -55.63 -71.70 42.63
CA PRO A 166 -56.50 -72.00 41.50
C PRO A 166 -57.47 -70.86 41.21
N ALA A 167 -57.76 -70.71 39.92
CA ALA A 167 -58.71 -69.76 39.37
C ALA A 167 -60.12 -69.92 39.96
N VAL A 168 -60.66 -68.82 40.48
CA VAL A 168 -62.09 -68.63 40.72
C VAL A 168 -62.68 -68.03 39.43
N PRO A 169 -63.80 -68.57 38.91
CA PRO A 169 -64.37 -68.13 37.64
C PRO A 169 -65.00 -66.73 37.75
N ALA A 170 -64.88 -65.98 36.65
CA ALA A 170 -65.44 -64.65 36.45
C ALA A 170 -66.98 -64.61 36.65
N PRO A 171 -67.53 -63.54 37.27
CA PRO A 171 -68.91 -63.15 37.08
C PRO A 171 -69.07 -62.34 35.78
N ALA A 172 -70.17 -62.59 35.07
CA ALA A 172 -70.57 -61.89 33.84
C ALA A 172 -71.09 -60.46 34.15
N PRO A 173 -71.19 -59.58 33.13
CA PRO A 173 -71.04 -58.13 33.27
C PRO A 173 -72.32 -57.43 33.69
N ASP A 174 -72.19 -56.34 34.46
CA ASP A 174 -73.23 -55.35 34.61
C ASP A 174 -73.22 -54.43 33.38
N ALA A 175 -74.38 -54.00 32.90
CA ALA A 175 -74.54 -53.31 31.61
C ALA A 175 -73.87 -51.91 31.48
N GLY A 176 -73.07 -51.49 32.47
CA GLY A 176 -72.12 -50.38 32.36
C GLY A 176 -70.72 -50.81 31.87
N ASP A 177 -70.39 -52.11 31.92
CA ASP A 177 -69.05 -52.65 31.70
C ASP A 177 -68.71 -52.83 30.22
N ALA A 178 -69.67 -53.08 29.32
CA ALA A 178 -69.37 -53.36 27.90
C ALA A 178 -68.64 -52.21 27.18
N VAL A 179 -68.96 -50.95 27.53
CA VAL A 179 -68.28 -49.77 26.96
C VAL A 179 -66.91 -49.56 27.58
N LEU A 180 -66.76 -49.81 28.89
CA LEU A 180 -65.47 -49.75 29.59
C LEU A 180 -64.52 -50.84 29.08
N GLU A 181 -65.02 -52.07 28.91
CA GLU A 181 -64.29 -53.20 28.31
C GLU A 181 -63.87 -52.89 26.86
N ASN A 182 -64.75 -52.29 26.05
CA ASN A 182 -64.40 -51.88 24.70
C ASN A 182 -63.33 -50.78 24.68
N LEU A 183 -63.41 -49.80 25.59
CA LEU A 183 -62.41 -48.75 25.75
C LEU A 183 -61.06 -49.31 26.19
N LEU A 184 -61.04 -50.21 27.18
CA LEU A 184 -59.83 -50.85 27.66
C LEU A 184 -59.20 -51.75 26.59
N ALA A 185 -59.99 -52.57 25.87
CA ALA A 185 -59.48 -53.39 24.77
C ALA A 185 -58.88 -52.55 23.63
N ARG A 186 -59.49 -51.39 23.32
CA ARG A 186 -58.94 -50.43 22.35
C ARG A 186 -57.68 -49.73 22.87
N ALA A 187 -57.65 -49.40 24.15
CA ALA A 187 -56.48 -48.80 24.80
C ALA A 187 -55.29 -49.78 24.81
N ASP A 188 -55.53 -51.05 25.17
CA ASP A 188 -54.54 -52.12 25.15
C ASP A 188 -54.02 -52.38 23.74
N HIS A 189 -54.91 -52.37 22.73
CA HIS A 189 -54.51 -52.48 21.33
C HIS A 189 -53.68 -51.28 20.86
N ALA A 190 -54.08 -50.05 21.21
CA ALA A 190 -53.32 -48.85 20.88
C ALA A 190 -51.93 -48.85 21.54
N LEU A 191 -51.85 -49.32 22.79
CA LEU A 191 -50.59 -49.48 23.52
C LEU A 191 -49.69 -50.53 22.85
N ALA A 192 -50.24 -51.69 22.49
CA ALA A 192 -49.52 -52.73 21.77
C ALA A 192 -49.05 -52.30 20.37
N ALA A 193 -49.80 -51.40 19.72
CA ALA A 193 -49.46 -50.81 18.42
C ALA A 193 -48.45 -49.65 18.52
N GLY A 194 -48.00 -49.28 19.73
CA GLY A 194 -47.05 -48.17 19.94
C GLY A 194 -47.66 -46.77 19.78
N GLN A 195 -49.00 -46.65 19.75
CA GLN A 195 -49.71 -45.38 19.62
C GLN A 195 -49.89 -44.73 21.00
N ILE A 196 -48.79 -44.27 21.60
CA ILE A 196 -48.73 -43.88 23.02
C ILE A 196 -49.50 -42.58 23.30
N VAL A 197 -49.11 -41.48 22.64
CA VAL A 197 -49.74 -40.14 22.77
C VAL A 197 -50.30 -39.65 21.43
N THR A 198 -49.85 -40.25 20.32
CA THR A 198 -50.31 -39.94 18.97
C THR A 198 -51.01 -41.16 18.34
N PRO A 199 -52.10 -40.97 17.56
CA PRO A 199 -52.79 -39.70 17.25
C PRO A 199 -53.75 -39.22 18.37
N PRO A 200 -54.00 -37.91 18.49
CA PRO A 200 -54.84 -37.34 19.55
C PRO A 200 -56.28 -37.87 19.49
N GLY A 201 -56.83 -38.25 20.64
CA GLY A 201 -58.19 -38.79 20.81
C GLY A 201 -58.32 -40.29 20.53
N ALA A 202 -57.30 -40.92 19.94
CA ALA A 202 -57.25 -42.37 19.72
C ALA A 202 -55.99 -43.04 20.29
N SER A 203 -55.11 -42.26 20.94
CA SER A 203 -53.90 -42.77 21.59
C SER A 203 -54.22 -43.62 22.82
N ALA A 204 -53.29 -44.50 23.20
CA ALA A 204 -53.38 -45.29 24.42
C ALA A 204 -53.59 -44.38 25.65
N ALA A 205 -52.85 -43.27 25.74
CA ALA A 205 -52.98 -42.29 26.82
C ALA A 205 -54.36 -41.63 26.90
N ASP A 206 -54.98 -41.32 25.75
CA ASP A 206 -56.31 -40.69 25.70
C ASP A 206 -57.42 -41.71 26.03
N LEU A 207 -57.29 -42.95 25.54
CA LEU A 207 -58.26 -44.02 25.78
C LEU A 207 -58.26 -44.51 27.23
N TYR A 208 -57.09 -44.66 27.87
CA TYR A 208 -57.04 -44.96 29.30
C TYR A 208 -57.52 -43.79 30.17
N ARG A 209 -57.29 -42.52 29.78
CA ARG A 209 -57.86 -41.36 30.47
C ARG A 209 -59.38 -41.29 30.36
N GLU A 210 -59.95 -41.66 29.22
CA GLU A 210 -61.40 -41.79 29.04
C GLU A 210 -61.96 -42.95 29.89
N ALA A 211 -61.24 -44.07 29.99
CA ALA A 211 -61.61 -45.18 30.88
C ALA A 211 -61.59 -44.76 32.36
N LEU A 212 -60.57 -44.02 32.82
CA LEU A 212 -60.47 -43.50 34.19
C LEU A 212 -61.51 -42.41 34.51
N ARG A 213 -61.97 -41.65 33.51
CA ARG A 213 -63.10 -40.71 33.69
C ARG A 213 -64.41 -41.43 34.00
N ARG A 214 -64.56 -42.66 33.50
CA ARG A 214 -65.75 -43.51 33.74
C ARG A 214 -65.63 -44.30 35.03
N ASN A 215 -64.45 -44.85 35.31
CA ASN A 215 -64.14 -45.52 36.56
C ASN A 215 -62.75 -45.10 37.07
N ALA A 216 -62.72 -44.15 38.00
CA ALA A 216 -61.49 -43.57 38.54
C ALA A 216 -60.61 -44.57 39.32
N ARG A 217 -61.14 -45.75 39.67
CA ARG A 217 -60.43 -46.78 40.45
C ARG A 217 -60.27 -48.10 39.69
N ASP A 218 -60.48 -48.10 38.37
CA ASP A 218 -60.29 -49.32 37.59
C ASP A 218 -58.79 -49.70 37.58
N PRO A 219 -58.43 -50.91 38.07
CA PRO A 219 -57.03 -51.29 38.22
C PRO A 219 -56.33 -51.50 36.87
N ARG A 220 -57.07 -51.87 35.80
CA ARG A 220 -56.50 -52.07 34.46
C ARG A 220 -56.22 -50.74 33.79
N ALA A 221 -57.14 -49.78 33.92
CA ALA A 221 -56.95 -48.44 33.40
C ALA A 221 -55.77 -47.72 34.10
N LEU A 222 -55.64 -47.87 35.43
CA LEU A 222 -54.51 -47.33 36.18
C LEU A 222 -53.19 -47.98 35.76
N ASN A 223 -53.16 -49.31 35.60
CA ASN A 223 -51.97 -50.03 35.14
C ASN A 223 -51.59 -49.63 33.69
N GLY A 224 -52.58 -49.47 32.81
CA GLY A 224 -52.37 -49.01 31.44
C GLY A 224 -51.78 -47.60 31.35
N VAL A 225 -52.24 -46.67 32.20
CA VAL A 225 -51.62 -45.33 32.32
C VAL A 225 -50.18 -45.41 32.82
N GLU A 226 -49.89 -46.29 33.80
CA GLU A 226 -48.50 -46.50 34.23
C GLU A 226 -47.62 -47.09 33.11
N GLN A 227 -48.11 -48.05 32.33
CA GLN A 227 -47.37 -48.60 31.19
C GLN A 227 -47.10 -47.53 30.10
N VAL A 228 -48.06 -46.64 29.85
CA VAL A 228 -47.89 -45.48 28.97
C VAL A 228 -46.80 -44.54 29.49
N ILE A 229 -46.81 -44.22 30.79
CA ILE A 229 -45.79 -43.36 31.41
C ILE A 229 -44.42 -44.04 31.34
N ASP A 230 -44.30 -45.31 31.72
CA ASP A 230 -43.04 -46.05 31.66
C ASP A 230 -42.46 -46.12 30.25
N ARG A 231 -43.32 -46.25 29.23
CA ARG A 231 -42.89 -46.24 27.83
C ARG A 231 -42.35 -44.87 27.41
N LEU A 232 -43.07 -43.79 27.71
CA LEU A 232 -42.62 -42.41 27.43
C LEU A 232 -41.32 -42.09 28.18
N MET A 233 -41.21 -42.56 29.42
CA MET A 233 -40.01 -42.37 30.24
C MET A 233 -38.83 -43.15 29.69
N ALA A 234 -39.02 -44.38 29.22
CA ALA A 234 -37.97 -45.17 28.58
C ALA A 234 -37.47 -44.52 27.28
N GLU A 235 -38.38 -43.97 26.47
CA GLU A 235 -38.03 -43.24 25.24
C GLU A 235 -37.33 -41.90 25.56
N ALA A 236 -37.79 -41.17 26.58
CA ALA A 236 -37.14 -39.94 27.04
C ALA A 236 -35.74 -40.20 27.63
N GLU A 237 -35.57 -41.29 28.40
CA GLU A 237 -34.27 -41.74 28.93
C GLU A 237 -33.32 -42.15 27.80
N ALA A 238 -33.82 -42.81 26.75
CA ALA A 238 -33.03 -43.14 25.56
C ALA A 238 -32.54 -41.88 24.83
N LEU A 239 -33.43 -40.91 24.59
CA LEU A 239 -33.05 -39.62 24.00
C LEU A 239 -32.06 -38.84 24.87
N LEU A 240 -32.16 -38.95 26.20
CA LEU A 240 -31.21 -38.35 27.12
C LEU A 240 -29.82 -39.00 26.99
N GLN A 241 -29.73 -40.33 26.83
CA GLN A 241 -28.48 -41.05 26.57
C GLN A 241 -27.84 -40.65 25.23
N GLU A 242 -28.66 -40.33 24.23
CA GLU A 242 -28.21 -39.82 22.92
C GLU A 242 -27.90 -38.32 22.91
N HIS A 243 -27.99 -37.63 24.06
CA HIS A 243 -27.84 -36.17 24.20
C HIS A 243 -28.89 -35.32 23.45
N HIS A 244 -30.02 -35.90 23.06
CA HIS A 244 -31.15 -35.22 22.43
C HIS A 244 -32.08 -34.58 23.49
N LEU A 245 -31.59 -33.52 24.15
CA LEU A 245 -32.25 -32.87 25.29
C LEU A 245 -33.61 -32.23 24.96
N ASP A 246 -33.85 -31.83 23.71
CA ASP A 246 -35.14 -31.28 23.24
C ASP A 246 -36.22 -32.35 23.13
N GLY A 247 -35.93 -33.47 22.48
CA GLY A 247 -36.87 -34.58 22.40
C GLY A 247 -37.13 -35.23 23.76
N ALA A 248 -36.10 -35.38 24.61
CA ALA A 248 -36.25 -35.92 25.96
C ALA A 248 -37.16 -35.03 26.82
N GLN A 249 -37.02 -33.70 26.73
CA GLN A 249 -37.87 -32.75 27.45
C GLN A 249 -39.32 -32.84 26.98
N GLN A 250 -39.56 -32.91 25.66
CA GLN A 250 -40.91 -33.00 25.12
C GLN A 250 -41.63 -34.25 25.64
N LEU A 251 -40.99 -35.43 25.58
CA LEU A 251 -41.57 -36.68 26.09
C LEU A 251 -41.78 -36.66 27.60
N ALA A 252 -40.86 -36.04 28.37
CA ALA A 252 -41.02 -35.89 29.80
C ALA A 252 -42.16 -34.93 30.17
N GLU A 253 -42.40 -33.88 29.37
CA GLU A 253 -43.53 -32.96 29.53
C GLU A 253 -44.86 -33.61 29.16
N GLU A 254 -44.89 -34.45 28.12
CA GLU A 254 -46.03 -35.29 27.77
C GLU A 254 -46.37 -36.27 28.90
N ALA A 255 -45.36 -36.93 29.49
CA ALA A 255 -45.54 -37.79 30.66
C ALA A 255 -46.06 -37.01 31.89
N ARG A 256 -45.56 -35.78 32.11
CA ARG A 256 -46.03 -34.88 33.18
C ARG A 256 -47.47 -34.43 32.96
N ALA A 257 -47.89 -34.22 31.71
CA ALA A 257 -49.27 -33.87 31.37
C ALA A 257 -50.24 -35.01 31.67
N ILE A 258 -49.79 -36.26 31.57
CA ILE A 258 -50.58 -37.46 31.91
C ILE A 258 -50.65 -37.67 33.42
N SER A 259 -49.51 -37.58 34.13
CA SER A 259 -49.45 -37.69 35.60
C SER A 259 -48.54 -36.62 36.22
N PRO A 260 -49.12 -35.50 36.70
CA PRO A 260 -48.35 -34.38 37.23
C PRO A 260 -47.54 -34.69 38.50
N GLN A 261 -47.96 -35.68 39.30
CA GLN A 261 -47.36 -36.01 40.60
C GLN A 261 -46.45 -37.25 40.53
N HIS A 262 -46.11 -37.74 39.33
CA HIS A 262 -45.30 -38.94 39.20
C HIS A 262 -43.83 -38.69 39.59
N PRO A 263 -43.28 -39.36 40.62
CA PRO A 263 -41.95 -39.04 41.17
C PRO A 263 -40.83 -39.27 40.16
N ARG A 264 -40.92 -40.30 39.30
CA ARG A 264 -39.92 -40.58 38.25
C ARG A 264 -39.91 -39.51 37.17
N VAL A 265 -41.06 -38.93 36.83
CA VAL A 265 -41.19 -37.87 35.82
C VAL A 265 -40.55 -36.58 36.34
N ALA A 266 -40.84 -36.21 37.59
CA ALA A 266 -40.21 -35.07 38.23
C ALA A 266 -38.68 -35.21 38.31
N PHE A 267 -38.19 -36.42 38.62
CA PHE A 267 -36.76 -36.71 38.64
C PHE A 267 -36.11 -36.58 37.26
N LEU A 268 -36.70 -37.17 36.22
CA LEU A 268 -36.18 -37.07 34.85
C LEU A 268 -36.17 -35.64 34.32
N ILE A 269 -37.23 -34.86 34.55
CA ILE A 269 -37.27 -33.44 34.19
C ILE A 269 -36.14 -32.67 34.91
N GLY A 270 -35.90 -32.96 36.19
CA GLY A 270 -34.78 -32.40 36.93
C GLY A 270 -33.42 -32.77 36.34
N GLN A 271 -33.23 -34.03 35.93
CA GLN A 271 -32.00 -34.49 35.27
C GLN A 271 -31.79 -33.82 33.90
N ILE A 272 -32.84 -33.72 33.07
CA ILE A 272 -32.80 -33.05 31.76
C ILE A 272 -32.44 -31.57 31.94
N GLY A 273 -33.06 -30.90 32.92
CA GLY A 273 -32.76 -29.52 33.27
C GLY A 273 -31.30 -29.31 33.66
N ALA A 274 -30.76 -30.17 34.54
CA ALA A 274 -29.36 -30.11 34.96
C ALA A 274 -28.37 -30.35 33.80
N GLN A 275 -28.67 -31.29 32.90
CA GLN A 275 -27.83 -31.56 31.72
C GLN A 275 -27.84 -30.39 30.72
N ARG A 276 -29.00 -29.78 30.48
CA ARG A 276 -29.10 -28.57 29.64
C ARG A 276 -28.33 -27.41 30.22
N GLU A 277 -28.49 -27.15 31.52
CA GLU A 277 -27.79 -26.07 32.20
C GLU A 277 -26.27 -26.25 32.07
N ARG A 278 -25.77 -27.46 32.28
CA ARG A 278 -24.36 -27.77 32.08
C ARG A 278 -23.91 -27.53 30.64
N ALA A 279 -24.71 -27.96 29.65
CA ALA A 279 -24.40 -27.74 28.25
C ALA A 279 -24.33 -26.23 27.89
N VAL A 280 -25.23 -25.41 28.45
CA VAL A 280 -25.23 -23.95 28.30
C VAL A 280 -23.98 -23.33 28.92
N LEU A 281 -23.65 -23.71 30.16
CA LEU A 281 -22.46 -23.22 30.86
C LEU A 281 -21.17 -23.62 30.13
N ASP A 282 -21.06 -24.86 29.67
CA ASP A 282 -19.90 -25.35 28.90
C ASP A 282 -19.77 -24.61 27.56
N LYS A 283 -20.89 -24.25 26.92
CA LYS A 283 -20.89 -23.44 25.69
C LYS A 283 -20.45 -22.00 25.97
N ALA A 284 -20.94 -21.40 27.06
CA ALA A 284 -20.55 -20.05 27.47
C ALA A 284 -19.07 -19.98 27.91
N GLN A 285 -18.60 -20.97 28.67
CA GLN A 285 -17.19 -21.06 29.08
C GLN A 285 -16.25 -21.22 27.89
N ARG A 286 -16.60 -22.07 26.91
CA ARG A 286 -15.81 -22.20 25.67
C ARG A 286 -15.72 -20.88 24.92
N ALA A 287 -16.83 -20.15 24.78
CA ALA A 287 -16.82 -18.83 24.15
C ALA A 287 -15.97 -17.80 24.94
N ALA A 288 -16.03 -17.83 26.27
CA ALA A 288 -15.22 -16.97 27.12
C ALA A 288 -13.72 -17.31 27.04
N ALA A 289 -13.36 -18.59 26.98
CA ALA A 289 -11.99 -19.07 26.87
C ALA A 289 -11.31 -18.64 25.56
N THR A 290 -12.09 -18.47 24.47
CA THR A 290 -11.61 -17.91 23.20
C THR A 290 -11.59 -16.38 23.18
N GLY A 291 -11.79 -15.70 24.31
CA GLY A 291 -11.85 -14.24 24.42
C GLY A 291 -13.16 -13.61 23.96
N ASN A 292 -14.15 -14.41 23.53
CA ASN A 292 -15.46 -13.93 23.06
C ASN A 292 -16.45 -13.82 24.24
N VAL A 293 -16.19 -12.88 25.15
CA VAL A 293 -17.04 -12.63 26.32
C VAL A 293 -18.44 -12.18 25.92
N ALA A 294 -18.58 -11.42 24.83
CA ALA A 294 -19.88 -11.00 24.30
C ALA A 294 -20.71 -12.21 23.81
N GLY A 295 -20.08 -13.15 23.11
CA GLY A 295 -20.71 -14.40 22.69
C GLY A 295 -21.07 -15.30 23.88
N ALA A 296 -20.22 -15.35 24.90
CA ALA A 296 -20.52 -16.09 26.14
C ALA A 296 -21.76 -15.53 26.85
N LEU A 297 -21.86 -14.21 27.00
CA LEU A 297 -23.03 -13.53 27.56
C LEU A 297 -24.29 -13.77 26.72
N ALA A 298 -24.19 -13.71 25.39
CA ALA A 298 -25.32 -13.97 24.49
C ALA A 298 -25.90 -15.39 24.64
N VAL A 299 -25.04 -16.40 24.84
CA VAL A 299 -25.46 -17.78 25.13
C VAL A 299 -26.23 -17.87 26.45
N LEU A 300 -25.76 -17.19 27.49
CA LEU A 300 -26.43 -17.15 28.80
C LEU A 300 -27.74 -16.36 28.74
N ASP A 301 -27.78 -15.26 27.97
CA ASP A 301 -28.98 -14.46 27.72
C ASP A 301 -30.09 -15.22 26.98
N ASP A 302 -29.69 -16.06 26.02
CA ASP A 302 -30.62 -16.92 25.29
C ASP A 302 -31.23 -17.98 26.22
N ALA A 303 -30.40 -18.63 27.03
CA ALA A 303 -30.86 -19.60 28.04
C ALA A 303 -31.81 -18.96 29.08
N ALA A 304 -31.50 -17.74 29.54
CA ALA A 304 -32.35 -17.02 30.50
C ALA A 304 -33.71 -16.61 29.91
N ARG A 305 -33.79 -16.36 28.59
CA ARG A 305 -35.05 -16.03 27.90
C ARG A 305 -35.93 -17.24 27.64
N GLY A 306 -35.36 -18.44 27.54
CA GLY A 306 -36.08 -19.71 27.37
C GLY A 306 -36.91 -20.20 28.56
N GLY A 307 -37.20 -19.34 29.55
CA GLY A 307 -38.11 -19.66 30.67
C GLY A 307 -37.50 -20.42 31.85
N HIS A 308 -36.19 -20.71 31.82
CA HIS A 308 -35.51 -21.55 32.82
C HIS A 308 -34.37 -20.75 33.49
N ARG A 309 -34.73 -19.79 34.34
CA ARG A 309 -33.76 -19.06 35.17
C ARG A 309 -33.16 -20.02 36.21
N SER A 310 -31.87 -20.29 36.07
CA SER A 310 -31.09 -21.02 37.08
C SER A 310 -30.07 -20.09 37.72
N MET A 311 -29.86 -20.27 39.02
CA MET A 311 -28.92 -19.51 39.83
C MET A 311 -27.47 -19.62 39.30
N LEU A 312 -27.06 -20.75 38.73
CA LEU A 312 -25.69 -20.89 38.20
C LEU A 312 -25.53 -20.09 36.90
N VAL A 313 -26.51 -20.12 36.00
CA VAL A 313 -26.53 -19.30 34.77
C VAL A 313 -26.49 -17.80 35.10
N ASP A 314 -27.29 -17.37 36.09
CA ASP A 314 -27.31 -15.98 36.54
C ASP A 314 -25.97 -15.56 37.18
N SER A 315 -25.37 -16.43 38.02
CA SER A 315 -24.05 -16.16 38.62
C SER A 315 -22.92 -16.09 37.59
N ALA A 316 -22.91 -16.98 36.60
CA ALA A 316 -21.94 -16.99 35.51
C ALA A 316 -22.07 -15.74 34.63
N ARG A 317 -23.32 -15.32 34.37
CA ARG A 317 -23.62 -14.07 33.67
C ARG A 317 -23.09 -12.86 34.43
N GLU A 318 -23.33 -12.80 35.74
CA GLU A 318 -22.87 -11.68 36.57
C GLU A 318 -21.34 -11.60 36.59
N GLN A 319 -20.65 -12.71 36.78
CA GLN A 319 -19.18 -12.79 36.75
C GLN A 319 -18.59 -12.30 35.42
N LEU A 320 -19.12 -12.78 34.28
CA LEU A 320 -18.67 -12.35 32.96
C LEU A 320 -18.98 -10.88 32.69
N THR A 321 -20.10 -10.38 33.22
CA THR A 321 -20.45 -8.96 33.12
C THR A 321 -19.48 -8.10 33.93
N GLN A 322 -19.15 -8.49 35.15
CA GLN A 322 -18.16 -7.81 35.99
C GLN A 322 -16.77 -7.82 35.34
N GLN A 323 -16.34 -8.94 34.77
CA GLN A 323 -15.06 -9.04 34.05
C GLN A 323 -15.00 -8.09 32.85
N ARG A 324 -16.08 -8.01 32.07
CA ARG A 324 -16.20 -7.08 30.94
C ARG A 324 -16.14 -5.62 31.40
N LEU A 325 -16.88 -5.26 32.45
CA LEU A 325 -16.90 -3.90 33.00
C LEU A 325 -15.53 -3.48 33.57
N GLY A 326 -14.83 -4.40 34.24
CA GLY A 326 -13.46 -4.16 34.73
C GLY A 326 -12.48 -3.85 33.60
N GLY A 327 -12.52 -4.64 32.51
CA GLY A 327 -11.69 -4.40 31.33
C GLY A 327 -11.96 -3.04 30.66
N VAL A 328 -13.24 -2.67 30.53
CA VAL A 328 -13.64 -1.35 29.99
C VAL A 328 -13.13 -0.22 30.88
N ALA A 329 -13.30 -0.32 32.19
CA ALA A 329 -12.85 0.71 33.14
C ALA A 329 -11.32 0.91 33.09
N ASP A 330 -10.54 -0.17 32.96
CA ASP A 330 -9.09 -0.11 32.85
C ASP A 330 -8.65 0.56 31.54
N PHE A 331 -9.26 0.21 30.41
CA PHE A 331 -8.98 0.88 29.14
C PHE A 331 -9.35 2.37 29.19
N LEU A 332 -10.50 2.74 29.75
CA LEU A 332 -10.89 4.14 29.89
C LEU A 332 -9.97 4.91 30.86
N LYS A 333 -9.42 4.26 31.88
CA LYS A 333 -8.40 4.85 32.76
C LYS A 333 -7.11 5.13 31.99
N ARG A 334 -6.63 4.16 31.20
CA ARG A 334 -5.42 4.31 30.36
C ARG A 334 -5.62 5.36 29.26
N ALA A 335 -6.80 5.39 28.63
CA ALA A 335 -7.17 6.41 27.65
C ALA A 335 -7.09 7.82 28.24
N ARG A 336 -7.63 8.04 29.44
CA ARG A 336 -7.54 9.33 30.14
C ARG A 336 -6.09 9.74 30.43
N GLY A 337 -5.25 8.79 30.85
CA GLY A 337 -3.81 9.04 31.01
C GLY A 337 -3.15 9.47 29.71
N ALA A 338 -3.36 8.71 28.64
CA ALA A 338 -2.81 9.02 27.31
C ALA A 338 -3.28 10.38 26.76
N LEU A 339 -4.56 10.76 26.99
CA LEU A 339 -5.08 12.09 26.62
C LEU A 339 -4.43 13.24 27.42
N ALA A 340 -4.09 12.99 28.68
CA ALA A 340 -3.38 13.97 29.52
C ALA A 340 -1.93 14.13 29.05
N ASP A 341 -1.27 13.02 28.72
CA ASP A 341 0.13 12.97 28.28
C ASP A 341 0.33 13.40 26.82
N GLY A 342 -0.76 13.68 26.09
CA GLY A 342 -0.73 14.10 24.68
C GLY A 342 -0.48 12.96 23.68
N GLN A 343 -0.53 11.70 24.13
CA GLN A 343 -0.44 10.51 23.30
C GLN A 343 -1.78 10.23 22.62
N LEU A 344 -2.14 11.06 21.63
CA LEU A 344 -3.47 11.02 21.02
C LEU A 344 -3.64 9.86 20.03
N VAL A 345 -2.73 9.77 19.07
CA VAL A 345 -2.75 8.80 17.95
C VAL A 345 -1.44 8.03 17.85
N GLU A 346 -0.35 8.63 18.31
CA GLU A 346 0.98 8.01 18.37
C GLU A 346 1.41 7.87 19.84
N PRO A 347 2.12 6.79 20.20
CA PRO A 347 2.48 5.62 19.38
C PRO A 347 1.31 4.63 19.22
N ALA A 348 1.23 3.91 18.09
CA ALA A 348 0.08 3.06 17.68
C ALA A 348 -0.51 2.12 18.76
N GLU A 349 0.31 1.54 19.64
CA GLU A 349 -0.13 0.56 20.66
C GLU A 349 -0.38 1.16 22.05
N ARG A 350 -0.03 2.43 22.27
CA ARG A 350 -0.09 3.09 23.58
C ARG A 350 -0.53 4.54 23.45
N ASN A 351 -1.70 4.74 22.86
CA ASN A 351 -2.29 6.05 22.69
C ASN A 351 -3.77 6.04 23.09
N ALA A 352 -4.35 7.23 23.21
CA ALA A 352 -5.72 7.43 23.60
C ALA A 352 -6.71 6.74 22.64
N ARG A 353 -6.49 6.86 21.32
CA ARG A 353 -7.32 6.21 20.30
C ARG A 353 -7.36 4.69 20.50
N PHE A 354 -6.21 4.05 20.64
CA PHE A 354 -6.09 2.60 20.85
C PHE A 354 -6.87 2.13 22.07
N TYR A 355 -6.72 2.81 23.21
CA TYR A 355 -7.44 2.44 24.43
C TYR A 355 -8.94 2.69 24.32
N ILE A 356 -9.38 3.76 23.64
CA ILE A 356 -10.80 4.04 23.40
C ILE A 356 -11.41 3.00 22.46
N GLU A 357 -10.72 2.64 21.38
CA GLU A 357 -11.16 1.59 20.44
C GLU A 357 -11.23 0.22 21.13
N SER A 358 -10.26 -0.10 22.00
CA SER A 358 -10.27 -1.31 22.82
C SER A 358 -11.47 -1.34 23.77
N ALA A 359 -11.75 -0.23 24.45
CA ALA A 359 -12.93 -0.09 25.30
C ALA A 359 -14.24 -0.19 24.49
N ARG A 360 -14.29 0.41 23.30
CA ARG A 360 -15.45 0.36 22.39
C ARG A 360 -15.71 -1.04 21.87
N ALA A 361 -14.68 -1.80 21.54
CA ALA A 361 -14.81 -3.20 21.13
C ALA A 361 -15.43 -4.05 22.24
N LEU A 362 -15.08 -3.76 23.50
CA LEU A 362 -15.68 -4.42 24.66
C LEU A 362 -17.09 -3.91 24.95
N ALA A 363 -17.36 -2.61 24.92
CA ALA A 363 -18.67 -2.04 25.24
C ALA A 363 -19.01 -0.85 24.34
N PRO A 364 -19.61 -1.08 23.15
CA PRO A 364 -19.88 -0.03 22.17
C PRO A 364 -20.84 1.07 22.65
N GLN A 365 -21.75 0.72 23.56
CA GLN A 365 -22.79 1.62 24.09
C GLN A 365 -22.43 2.21 25.47
N ASP A 366 -21.21 2.01 25.95
CA ASP A 366 -20.79 2.53 27.25
C ASP A 366 -20.66 4.07 27.21
N PRO A 367 -21.27 4.80 28.15
CA PRO A 367 -21.23 6.27 28.17
C PRO A 367 -19.81 6.82 28.40
N GLY A 368 -18.95 6.08 29.10
CA GLY A 368 -17.55 6.44 29.30
C GLY A 368 -16.74 6.35 28.02
N VAL A 369 -17.04 5.38 27.15
CA VAL A 369 -16.46 5.29 25.79
C VAL A 369 -16.88 6.48 24.93
N ALA A 370 -18.17 6.85 24.94
CA ALA A 370 -18.67 8.03 24.21
C ALA A 370 -18.00 9.32 24.70
N GLN A 371 -17.89 9.50 26.02
CA GLN A 371 -17.22 10.66 26.62
C GLN A 371 -15.72 10.71 26.27
N ALA A 372 -15.02 9.59 26.36
CA ALA A 372 -13.60 9.52 26.02
C ALA A 372 -13.35 9.78 24.52
N THR A 373 -14.25 9.30 23.65
CA THR A 373 -14.23 9.59 22.22
C THR A 373 -14.37 11.09 21.96
N GLN A 374 -15.34 11.75 22.60
CA GLN A 374 -15.53 13.19 22.44
C GLN A 374 -14.33 13.99 22.97
N ALA A 375 -13.73 13.55 24.08
CA ALA A 375 -12.51 14.16 24.62
C ALA A 375 -11.32 14.02 23.66
N LEU A 376 -11.17 12.85 23.00
CA LEU A 376 -10.16 12.64 21.97
C LEU A 376 -10.37 13.59 20.78
N ILE A 377 -11.58 13.65 20.22
CA ILE A 377 -11.92 14.54 19.10
C ILE A 377 -11.60 16.00 19.45
N ALA A 378 -12.00 16.46 20.63
CA ALA A 378 -11.71 17.82 21.09
C ALA A 378 -10.20 18.10 21.15
N ARG A 379 -9.40 17.15 21.64
CA ARG A 379 -7.93 17.29 21.68
C ARG A 379 -7.31 17.30 20.29
N LEU A 380 -7.78 16.45 19.38
CA LEU A 380 -7.31 16.40 17.99
C LEU A 380 -7.61 17.71 17.24
N ASN A 381 -8.81 18.28 17.41
CA ASN A 381 -9.16 19.56 16.82
C ASN A 381 -8.29 20.71 17.36
N VAL A 382 -7.95 20.70 18.64
CA VAL A 382 -7.02 21.67 19.23
C VAL A 382 -5.62 21.54 18.62
N GLU A 383 -5.10 20.33 18.45
CA GLU A 383 -3.79 20.11 17.83
C GLU A 383 -3.78 20.46 16.34
N ALA A 384 -4.88 20.20 15.62
CA ALA A 384 -5.07 20.68 14.25
C ALA A 384 -5.03 22.22 14.19
N GLY A 385 -5.76 22.91 15.07
CA GLY A 385 -5.74 24.37 15.16
C GLY A 385 -4.34 24.92 15.46
N LYS A 386 -3.60 24.31 16.39
CA LYS A 386 -2.20 24.69 16.65
C LYS A 386 -1.31 24.53 15.42
N ALA A 387 -1.45 23.42 14.68
CA ALA A 387 -0.70 23.19 13.47
C ALA A 387 -1.02 24.24 12.38
N LEU A 388 -2.30 24.63 12.23
CA LEU A 388 -2.70 25.74 11.35
C LEU A 388 -2.05 27.06 11.78
N THR A 389 -2.09 27.40 13.06
CA THR A 389 -1.44 28.63 13.56
C THR A 389 0.07 28.63 13.42
N ALA A 390 0.69 27.44 13.40
CA ALA A 390 2.12 27.27 13.17
C ALA A 390 2.49 27.29 11.67
N GLY A 391 1.52 27.39 10.75
CA GLY A 391 1.76 27.35 9.32
C GLY A 391 2.12 25.97 8.78
N ASP A 392 1.73 24.89 9.48
CA ASP A 392 1.96 23.50 9.10
C ASP A 392 0.63 22.82 8.67
N PRO A 393 0.18 23.07 7.43
CA PRO A 393 -1.09 22.51 6.94
C PRO A 393 -1.06 20.98 6.82
N GLU A 394 0.11 20.36 6.62
CA GLU A 394 0.24 18.90 6.53
C GLU A 394 0.00 18.23 7.88
N ARG A 395 0.54 18.81 8.96
CA ARG A 395 0.25 18.33 10.30
C ARG A 395 -1.20 18.62 10.72
N ALA A 396 -1.77 19.76 10.31
CA ALA A 396 -3.17 20.05 10.56
C ALA A 396 -4.10 19.02 9.92
N ASP A 397 -3.86 18.66 8.65
CA ASP A 397 -4.66 17.66 7.93
C ASP A 397 -4.54 16.27 8.55
N ARG A 398 -3.36 15.87 9.04
CA ARG A 398 -3.19 14.61 9.77
C ARG A 398 -4.04 14.56 11.04
N TRP A 399 -4.09 15.65 11.80
CA TRP A 399 -4.93 15.72 13.00
C TRP A 399 -6.42 15.77 12.66
N ALA A 400 -6.81 16.49 11.61
CA ALA A 400 -8.19 16.52 11.12
C ALA A 400 -8.65 15.13 10.64
N ALA A 401 -7.81 14.39 9.92
CA ALA A 401 -8.09 13.02 9.51
C ALA A 401 -8.24 12.08 10.71
N ALA A 402 -7.37 12.19 11.71
CA ALA A 402 -7.49 11.41 12.95
C ALA A 402 -8.78 11.76 13.72
N ALA A 403 -9.23 13.01 13.69
CA ALA A 403 -10.49 13.43 14.29
C ALA A 403 -11.68 12.82 13.54
N ALA A 404 -11.63 12.81 12.20
CA ALA A 404 -12.65 12.16 11.36
C ALA A 404 -12.77 10.66 11.67
N ASP A 405 -11.63 9.95 11.76
CA ASP A 405 -11.58 8.53 12.14
C ASP A 405 -12.17 8.26 13.53
N ALA A 406 -11.97 9.18 14.48
CA ALA A 406 -12.52 9.08 15.82
C ALA A 406 -14.05 9.33 15.87
N GLY A 407 -14.64 9.84 14.78
CA GLY A 407 -16.07 10.11 14.64
C GLY A 407 -16.45 11.60 14.73
N ALA A 408 -15.53 12.52 14.44
CA ALA A 408 -15.83 13.95 14.38
C ALA A 408 -16.87 14.29 13.29
N ALA A 409 -17.61 15.38 13.49
CA ALA A 409 -18.59 15.84 12.51
C ALA A 409 -17.89 16.26 11.21
N ALA A 410 -18.42 15.83 10.07
CA ALA A 410 -17.85 16.12 8.75
C ALA A 410 -17.71 17.63 8.48
N ALA A 411 -18.62 18.45 9.02
CA ALA A 411 -18.56 19.90 8.91
C ALA A 411 -17.32 20.49 9.60
N ASP A 412 -16.99 20.03 10.81
CA ASP A 412 -15.83 20.53 11.57
C ASP A 412 -14.52 20.16 10.89
N VAL A 413 -14.42 18.92 10.39
CA VAL A 413 -13.27 18.42 9.64
C VAL A 413 -13.10 19.20 8.32
N ALA A 414 -14.19 19.49 7.62
CA ALA A 414 -14.16 20.27 6.39
C ALA A 414 -13.64 21.71 6.62
N VAL A 415 -13.99 22.34 7.74
CA VAL A 415 -13.47 23.67 8.11
C VAL A 415 -11.95 23.63 8.29
N LEU A 416 -11.42 22.63 9.01
CA LEU A 416 -9.97 22.47 9.21
C LEU A 416 -9.23 22.25 7.88
N HIS A 417 -9.76 21.39 7.01
CA HIS A 417 -9.18 21.14 5.69
C HIS A 417 -9.20 22.37 4.79
N ALA A 418 -10.30 23.13 4.78
CA ALA A 418 -10.40 24.35 4.00
C ALA A 418 -9.35 25.39 4.44
N GLU A 419 -9.10 25.52 5.74
CA GLU A 419 -8.09 26.44 6.26
C GLU A 419 -6.66 25.95 5.94
N ALA A 420 -6.40 24.64 6.05
CA ALA A 420 -5.12 24.05 5.63
C ALA A 420 -4.86 24.30 4.13
N GLN A 421 -5.88 24.16 3.27
CA GLN A 421 -5.78 24.46 1.84
C GLN A 421 -5.49 25.95 1.58
N ARG A 422 -6.13 26.86 2.31
CA ARG A 422 -5.82 28.30 2.21
C ARG A 422 -4.38 28.61 2.57
N LEU A 423 -3.86 28.02 3.64
CA LEU A 423 -2.45 28.18 4.05
C LEU A 423 -1.48 27.63 3.00
N ARG A 424 -1.77 26.47 2.40
CA ARG A 424 -0.97 25.94 1.27
C ARG A 424 -0.97 26.91 0.09
N GLY A 425 -2.14 27.44 -0.28
CA GLY A 425 -2.27 28.43 -1.35
C GLY A 425 -1.44 29.69 -1.08
N ALA A 426 -1.51 30.23 0.14
CA ALA A 426 -0.74 31.40 0.54
C ALA A 426 0.79 31.13 0.54
N SER A 427 1.22 30.00 1.09
CA SER A 427 2.64 29.60 1.09
C SER A 427 3.18 29.39 -0.33
N LYS A 428 2.37 28.76 -1.20
CA LYS A 428 2.69 28.60 -2.63
C LYS A 428 2.83 29.96 -3.32
N ALA A 429 1.87 30.87 -3.11
CA ALA A 429 1.91 32.23 -3.68
C ALA A 429 3.16 33.01 -3.23
N ASN A 430 3.51 32.94 -1.94
CA ASN A 430 4.73 33.57 -1.41
C ASN A 430 6.00 32.96 -2.03
N SER A 431 6.03 31.63 -2.19
CA SER A 431 7.16 30.94 -2.83
C SER A 431 7.33 31.39 -4.29
N VAL A 432 6.23 31.48 -5.04
CA VAL A 432 6.25 32.00 -6.41
C VAL A 432 6.73 33.44 -6.46
N ALA A 433 6.28 34.30 -5.54
CA ALA A 433 6.73 35.70 -5.47
C ALA A 433 8.24 35.82 -5.22
N HIS A 434 8.79 35.06 -4.27
CA HIS A 434 10.23 35.04 -4.01
C HIS A 434 11.04 34.50 -5.19
N LEU A 435 10.57 33.43 -5.84
CA LEU A 435 11.23 32.89 -7.03
C LEU A 435 11.19 33.87 -8.20
N ALA A 436 10.08 34.57 -8.40
CA ALA A 436 9.94 35.59 -9.44
C ALA A 436 10.85 36.79 -9.19
N GLN A 437 11.01 37.20 -7.93
CA GLN A 437 11.98 38.23 -7.57
C GLN A 437 13.42 37.79 -7.90
N ALA A 438 13.83 36.59 -7.44
CA ALA A 438 15.17 36.07 -7.71
C ALA A 438 15.43 35.91 -9.22
N PHE A 439 14.42 35.43 -9.97
CA PHE A 439 14.48 35.39 -11.43
C PHE A 439 14.74 36.76 -12.05
N ASN A 440 13.97 37.79 -11.67
CA ASN A 440 14.10 39.14 -12.22
C ASN A 440 15.46 39.76 -11.89
N GLU A 441 15.98 39.52 -10.68
CA GLU A 441 17.32 39.95 -10.28
C GLU A 441 18.39 39.33 -11.21
N ARG A 442 18.33 38.02 -11.46
CA ARG A 442 19.32 37.34 -12.33
C ARG A 442 19.19 37.70 -13.80
N LEU A 443 17.97 37.93 -14.25
CA LEU A 443 17.70 38.43 -15.59
C LEU A 443 18.32 39.83 -15.78
N GLY A 444 18.15 40.72 -14.79
CA GLY A 444 18.72 42.08 -14.80
C GLY A 444 20.24 42.12 -14.74
N GLU A 445 20.85 41.17 -14.02
CA GLU A 445 22.32 41.00 -13.96
C GLU A 445 22.92 40.36 -15.22
N GLY A 446 22.10 39.87 -16.15
CA GLY A 446 22.55 39.13 -17.34
C GLY A 446 23.01 37.69 -17.04
N ARG A 447 22.71 37.15 -15.85
CA ARG A 447 23.02 35.76 -15.46
C ARG A 447 21.94 34.81 -16.00
N LEU A 448 21.92 34.62 -17.32
CA LEU A 448 20.82 33.90 -17.99
C LEU A 448 20.89 32.39 -17.77
N LEU A 449 22.05 31.79 -18.06
CA LEU A 449 22.25 30.34 -18.04
C LEU A 449 23.21 29.92 -16.91
N GLU A 450 24.29 30.68 -16.74
CA GLU A 450 25.32 30.42 -15.74
C GLU A 450 25.25 31.42 -14.57
N PRO A 451 25.55 30.99 -13.34
CA PRO A 451 25.82 29.61 -12.92
C PRO A 451 24.56 28.72 -12.91
N ALA A 452 24.69 27.43 -13.21
CA ALA A 452 23.55 26.50 -13.29
C ALA A 452 22.63 26.43 -12.05
N GLY A 453 23.15 26.77 -10.85
CA GLY A 453 22.38 26.79 -9.60
C GLY A 453 21.86 28.17 -9.18
N ASP A 454 22.15 29.23 -9.96
CA ASP A 454 21.89 30.62 -9.55
C ASP A 454 21.74 31.56 -10.77
N SER A 455 21.00 31.09 -11.77
CA SER A 455 20.71 31.78 -13.03
C SER A 455 19.21 32.02 -13.23
N ALA A 456 18.87 32.91 -14.16
CA ALA A 456 17.47 33.16 -14.54
C ALA A 456 16.79 31.86 -15.01
N GLN A 457 17.48 31.00 -15.77
CA GLN A 457 16.95 29.70 -16.17
C GLN A 457 16.64 28.80 -14.97
N PHE A 458 17.52 28.76 -13.97
CA PHE A 458 17.32 27.97 -12.75
C PHE A 458 16.05 28.40 -12.01
N TYR A 459 15.88 29.70 -11.77
CA TYR A 459 14.70 30.22 -11.08
C TYR A 459 13.42 30.10 -11.91
N LEU A 460 13.51 30.25 -13.24
CA LEU A 460 12.38 29.98 -14.14
C LEU A 460 11.94 28.51 -14.06
N ALA A 461 12.87 27.56 -14.06
CA ALA A 461 12.54 26.15 -13.89
C ALA A 461 11.86 25.89 -12.53
N LYS A 462 12.30 26.55 -11.45
CA LYS A 462 11.64 26.48 -10.14
C LYS A 462 10.25 27.12 -10.11
N LEU A 463 10.03 28.22 -10.83
CA LEU A 463 8.70 28.83 -10.99
C LEU A 463 7.75 27.86 -11.69
N VAL A 464 8.19 27.27 -12.80
CA VAL A 464 7.41 26.29 -13.56
C VAL A 464 7.09 25.05 -12.73
N GLN A 465 8.04 24.55 -11.92
CA GLN A 465 7.79 23.42 -11.02
C GLN A 465 6.79 23.76 -9.90
N THR A 466 6.84 24.99 -9.37
CA THR A 466 5.94 25.42 -8.29
C THR A 466 4.53 25.68 -8.82
N ASP A 467 4.39 26.49 -9.86
CA ASP A 467 3.11 26.82 -10.47
C ASP A 467 3.26 27.25 -11.94
N PRO A 468 3.01 26.35 -12.91
CA PRO A 468 3.10 26.66 -14.33
C PRO A 468 2.10 27.73 -14.79
N GLU A 469 0.89 27.74 -14.23
CA GLU A 469 -0.23 28.58 -14.68
C GLU A 469 -0.25 29.95 -14.01
N HIS A 470 0.60 30.16 -12.99
CA HIS A 470 0.66 31.44 -12.30
C HIS A 470 1.13 32.58 -13.22
N ASN A 471 0.46 33.73 -13.15
CA ASN A 471 0.75 34.89 -14.01
C ASN A 471 2.24 35.31 -13.96
N ALA A 472 2.85 35.32 -12.77
CA ALA A 472 4.28 35.62 -12.62
C ALA A 472 5.19 34.63 -13.37
N THR A 473 4.82 33.35 -13.43
CA THR A 473 5.55 32.32 -14.19
C THR A 473 5.44 32.57 -15.69
N GLN A 474 4.25 32.92 -16.17
CA GLN A 474 4.02 33.26 -17.58
C GLN A 474 4.79 34.51 -18.01
N LEU A 475 4.82 35.54 -17.17
CA LEU A 475 5.63 36.75 -17.39
C LEU A 475 7.13 36.44 -17.36
N ALA A 476 7.59 35.56 -16.47
CA ALA A 476 8.99 35.16 -16.42
C ALA A 476 9.43 34.40 -17.69
N ARG A 477 8.57 33.51 -18.22
CA ARG A 477 8.83 32.80 -19.50
C ARG A 477 9.03 33.80 -20.65
N SER A 478 8.06 34.71 -20.85
CA SER A 478 8.12 35.66 -21.95
C SER A 478 9.30 36.64 -21.81
N ALA A 479 9.63 37.06 -20.59
CA ALA A 479 10.79 37.90 -20.33
C ALA A 479 12.12 37.17 -20.63
N PHE A 480 12.23 35.90 -20.24
CA PHE A 480 13.41 35.08 -20.51
C PHE A 480 13.62 34.86 -22.01
N ASP A 481 12.56 34.49 -22.73
CA ASP A 481 12.60 34.28 -24.18
C ASP A 481 13.03 35.54 -24.92
N THR A 482 12.42 36.68 -24.55
CA THR A 482 12.77 37.99 -25.12
C THR A 482 14.25 38.29 -24.92
N ARG A 483 14.77 38.04 -23.71
CA ARG A 483 16.17 38.32 -23.38
C ARG A 483 17.14 37.45 -24.19
N LEU A 484 16.85 36.15 -24.37
CA LEU A 484 17.70 35.27 -25.17
C LEU A 484 17.75 35.68 -26.65
N LEU A 485 16.62 36.10 -27.21
CA LEU A 485 16.57 36.63 -28.58
C LEU A 485 17.37 37.94 -28.70
N ASP A 486 17.32 38.80 -27.69
CA ASP A 486 18.10 40.04 -27.66
C ASP A 486 19.61 39.80 -27.57
N GLU A 487 20.07 38.81 -26.81
CA GLU A 487 21.48 38.39 -26.81
C GLU A 487 21.92 37.88 -28.20
N SER A 488 21.07 37.08 -28.86
CA SER A 488 21.34 36.61 -30.24
C SER A 488 21.43 37.77 -31.23
N ARG A 489 20.52 38.76 -31.16
CA ARG A 489 20.58 39.99 -31.97
C ARG A 489 21.82 40.83 -31.65
N GLY A 490 22.22 40.88 -30.38
CA GLY A 490 23.44 41.54 -29.93
C GLY A 490 24.69 40.93 -30.56
N ALA A 491 24.82 39.61 -30.48
CA ALA A 491 25.93 38.86 -31.09
C ALA A 491 25.95 38.99 -32.62
N LEU A 492 24.78 39.00 -33.27
CA LEU A 492 24.67 39.26 -34.71
C LEU A 492 25.20 40.66 -35.08
N ARG A 493 24.84 41.70 -34.32
CA ARG A 493 25.38 43.06 -34.51
C ARG A 493 26.89 43.12 -34.30
N ALA A 494 27.42 42.30 -33.39
CA ALA A 494 28.85 42.14 -33.16
C ALA A 494 29.57 41.26 -34.21
N GLN A 495 28.84 40.74 -35.23
CA GLN A 495 29.33 39.80 -36.24
C GLN A 495 29.87 38.46 -35.67
N ASP A 496 29.51 38.11 -34.44
CA ASP A 496 29.79 36.80 -33.85
C ASP A 496 28.63 35.84 -34.15
N TYR A 497 28.63 35.31 -35.37
CA TYR A 497 27.58 34.42 -35.86
C TYR A 497 27.49 33.10 -35.08
N ALA A 498 28.61 32.63 -34.52
CA ALA A 498 28.65 31.40 -33.75
C ALA A 498 27.93 31.58 -32.40
N LEU A 499 28.22 32.67 -31.70
CA LEU A 499 27.54 33.02 -30.46
C LEU A 499 26.05 33.35 -30.71
N ALA A 500 25.74 34.08 -31.79
CA ALA A 500 24.36 34.39 -32.16
C ALA A 500 23.51 33.12 -32.36
N ARG A 501 24.06 32.10 -33.04
CA ARG A 501 23.40 30.80 -33.23
C ARG A 501 23.26 30.00 -31.94
N ARG A 502 24.23 30.08 -31.03
CA ARG A 502 24.13 29.43 -29.71
C ARG A 502 22.97 30.03 -28.92
N TRP A 503 22.91 31.36 -28.79
CA TRP A 503 21.80 32.03 -28.12
C TRP A 503 20.45 31.73 -28.77
N LEU A 504 20.40 31.66 -30.11
CA LEU A 504 19.17 31.31 -30.83
C LEU A 504 18.74 29.85 -30.58
N ALA A 505 19.70 28.93 -30.45
CA ALA A 505 19.42 27.54 -30.08
C ALA A 505 18.84 27.46 -28.66
N GLU A 506 19.40 28.21 -27.71
CA GLU A 506 18.88 28.29 -26.34
C GLU A 506 17.49 28.94 -26.27
N ALA A 507 17.22 29.97 -27.09
CA ALA A 507 15.88 30.54 -27.20
C ALA A 507 14.87 29.49 -27.71
N ARG A 508 15.27 28.65 -28.67
CA ARG A 508 14.41 27.58 -29.21
C ARG A 508 14.14 26.49 -28.17
N THR A 509 15.13 26.10 -27.36
CA THR A 509 14.94 25.11 -26.28
C THR A 509 14.09 25.67 -25.14
N ALA A 510 14.17 26.98 -24.87
CA ALA A 510 13.33 27.67 -23.89
C ALA A 510 11.85 27.80 -24.32
N GLY A 511 11.56 27.63 -25.62
CA GLY A 511 10.19 27.71 -26.16
C GLY A 511 9.82 29.07 -26.74
N ALA A 512 10.80 29.90 -27.10
CA ALA A 512 10.57 31.19 -27.74
C ALA A 512 9.76 31.07 -29.04
N ASP A 513 9.07 32.15 -29.41
CA ASP A 513 8.21 32.20 -30.59
C ASP A 513 8.92 31.68 -31.87
N PRO A 514 8.40 30.61 -32.50
CA PRO A 514 8.98 30.03 -33.70
C PRO A 514 9.12 31.02 -34.86
N ALA A 515 8.22 32.01 -34.98
CA ALA A 515 8.29 33.02 -36.03
C ALA A 515 9.50 33.93 -35.81
N ALA A 516 9.63 34.50 -34.60
CA ALA A 516 10.78 35.33 -34.23
C ALA A 516 12.11 34.57 -34.34
N VAL A 517 12.14 33.29 -33.96
CA VAL A 517 13.32 32.42 -34.09
C VAL A 517 13.69 32.20 -35.57
N GLY A 518 12.70 31.94 -36.43
CA GLY A 518 12.92 31.72 -37.86
C GLY A 518 13.39 32.96 -38.61
N GLU A 519 12.84 34.13 -38.27
CA GLU A 519 13.28 35.42 -38.81
C GLU A 519 14.74 35.70 -38.45
N LEU A 520 15.12 35.48 -37.19
CA LEU A 520 16.49 35.72 -36.73
C LEU A 520 17.49 34.71 -37.29
N ASP A 521 17.11 33.43 -37.44
CA ASP A 521 17.96 32.41 -38.08
C ASP A 521 18.28 32.80 -39.54
N SER A 522 17.26 33.25 -40.28
CA SER A 522 17.40 33.74 -41.65
C SER A 522 18.30 34.97 -41.73
N ALA A 523 18.16 35.91 -40.79
CA ALA A 523 19.00 37.09 -40.71
C ALA A 523 20.47 36.74 -40.42
N ILE A 524 20.74 35.81 -39.50
CA ILE A 524 22.09 35.32 -39.21
C ILE A 524 22.69 34.64 -40.44
N GLY A 525 21.93 33.76 -41.10
CA GLY A 525 22.36 33.06 -42.32
C GLY A 525 22.73 34.03 -43.45
N GLY A 526 21.84 34.99 -43.74
CA GLY A 526 22.07 36.02 -44.77
C GLY A 526 23.31 36.88 -44.48
N ALA A 527 23.47 37.33 -43.23
CA ALA A 527 24.62 38.12 -42.82
C ALA A 527 25.95 37.33 -42.91
N GLN A 528 25.94 36.07 -42.49
CA GLN A 528 27.11 35.19 -42.57
C GLN A 528 27.51 34.92 -44.03
N GLU A 529 26.55 34.64 -44.92
CA GLU A 529 26.84 34.45 -46.34
C GLU A 529 27.43 35.71 -46.98
N GLN A 530 26.90 36.89 -46.64
CA GLN A 530 27.40 38.15 -47.15
C GLN A 530 28.84 38.41 -46.67
N ALA A 531 29.13 38.14 -45.40
CA ALA A 531 30.48 38.23 -44.84
C ALA A 531 31.46 37.24 -45.51
N GLN A 532 31.05 35.99 -45.71
CA GLN A 532 31.87 34.98 -46.40
C GLN A 532 32.17 35.37 -47.85
N ARG A 533 31.18 35.90 -48.58
CA ARG A 533 31.37 36.37 -49.96
C ARG A 533 32.31 37.57 -50.04
N ALA A 534 32.16 38.54 -49.14
CA ALA A 534 33.07 39.69 -49.04
C ALA A 534 34.52 39.27 -48.66
N ALA A 535 34.67 38.16 -47.94
CA ALA A 535 35.97 37.57 -47.62
C ALA A 535 36.54 36.71 -48.77
N SER A 536 35.70 36.16 -49.65
CA SER A 536 36.14 35.28 -50.75
C SER A 536 36.88 36.03 -51.86
N TYR A 537 37.97 35.43 -52.36
CA TYR A 537 38.72 35.96 -53.50
C TYR A 537 38.19 35.37 -54.80
N VAL A 538 37.79 36.22 -55.75
CA VAL A 538 37.46 35.80 -57.12
C VAL A 538 38.65 36.02 -58.06
N SER A 539 38.65 35.38 -59.23
CA SER A 539 39.64 35.70 -60.26
C SER A 539 39.38 37.10 -60.81
N ALA A 540 40.40 37.93 -60.96
CA ALA A 540 40.26 39.23 -61.61
C ALA A 540 39.75 39.14 -63.06
N SER A 541 39.89 37.98 -63.71
CA SER A 541 39.35 37.73 -65.05
C SER A 541 37.83 37.57 -65.07
N SER A 542 37.18 37.26 -63.94
CA SER A 542 35.72 37.19 -63.84
C SER A 542 35.08 38.55 -63.58
N LEU A 543 35.88 39.62 -63.49
CA LEU A 543 35.43 40.99 -63.26
C LEU A 543 35.66 41.83 -64.52
N THR A 544 34.71 42.69 -64.85
CA THR A 544 34.83 43.60 -66.01
C THR A 544 35.77 44.74 -65.67
N ARG A 545 36.97 44.75 -66.26
CA ARG A 545 37.94 45.83 -66.10
C ARG A 545 37.63 46.99 -67.05
N THR A 546 37.43 48.18 -66.51
CA THR A 546 37.12 49.40 -67.29
C THR A 546 38.38 50.21 -67.62
N ARG A 547 39.41 50.15 -66.77
CA ARG A 547 40.71 50.76 -67.03
C ARG A 547 41.83 49.80 -66.71
N TYR A 548 42.69 49.57 -67.70
CA TYR A 548 43.92 48.81 -67.55
C TYR A 548 45.12 49.72 -67.68
N VAL A 549 46.08 49.59 -66.76
CA VAL A 549 47.39 50.22 -66.85
C VAL A 549 48.40 49.07 -66.85
N PRO A 550 49.16 48.86 -67.94
CA PRO A 550 50.18 47.82 -67.96
C PRO A 550 51.28 48.12 -66.93
N PRO A 551 51.90 47.10 -66.31
CA PRO A 551 53.03 47.32 -65.42
C PRO A 551 54.28 47.71 -66.19
N ASP A 552 55.00 48.71 -65.66
CA ASP A 552 56.27 49.14 -66.23
C ASP A 552 57.32 48.06 -66.00
N PHE A 553 57.97 47.61 -67.08
CA PHE A 553 59.00 46.59 -66.98
C PHE A 553 60.26 47.20 -66.34
N PRO A 554 60.74 46.70 -65.18
CA PRO A 554 61.90 47.26 -64.49
C PRO A 554 63.15 47.29 -65.38
N LEU A 555 63.87 48.42 -65.38
CA LEU A 555 65.04 48.61 -66.25
C LEU A 555 66.13 47.56 -66.00
N GLU A 556 66.38 47.24 -64.73
CA GLU A 556 67.37 46.24 -64.33
C GLU A 556 66.97 44.83 -64.79
N ALA A 557 65.69 44.47 -64.69
CA ALA A 557 65.20 43.20 -65.24
C ALA A 557 65.38 43.13 -66.75
N ARG A 558 65.17 44.26 -67.46
CA ARG A 558 65.33 44.35 -68.93
C ARG A 558 66.78 44.17 -69.36
N LYS A 559 67.73 44.79 -68.64
CA LYS A 559 69.18 44.65 -68.92
C LYS A 559 69.67 43.21 -68.75
N HIS A 560 69.11 42.48 -67.78
CA HIS A 560 69.51 41.11 -67.43
C HIS A 560 68.65 40.03 -68.10
N GLY A 561 67.69 40.41 -68.95
CA GLY A 561 66.79 39.46 -69.62
C GLY A 561 65.96 38.60 -68.67
N LEU A 562 65.62 39.12 -67.48
CA LEU A 562 64.81 38.40 -66.50
C LEU A 562 63.34 38.44 -66.89
N GLU A 563 62.66 37.30 -66.79
CA GLU A 563 61.21 37.16 -66.96
C GLU A 563 60.60 36.55 -65.70
N GLY A 564 59.28 36.69 -65.54
CA GLY A 564 58.64 36.27 -64.30
C GLY A 564 57.16 36.52 -64.21
N TRP A 565 56.63 36.35 -63.00
CA TRP A 565 55.24 36.63 -62.67
C TRP A 565 55.08 37.17 -61.26
N VAL A 566 53.97 37.88 -61.03
CA VAL A 566 53.54 38.37 -59.72
C VAL A 566 52.06 38.08 -59.55
N ASP A 567 51.71 37.35 -58.51
CA ASP A 567 50.34 37.17 -58.04
C ASP A 567 50.00 38.30 -57.07
N VAL A 568 48.98 39.07 -57.43
CA VAL A 568 48.50 40.22 -56.66
C VAL A 568 47.07 39.94 -56.25
N GLN A 569 46.77 40.21 -54.98
CA GLN A 569 45.41 40.27 -54.48
C GLN A 569 45.04 41.73 -54.18
N PHE A 570 43.78 42.08 -54.39
CA PHE A 570 43.31 43.45 -54.21
C PHE A 570 41.81 43.47 -53.94
N LEU A 571 41.31 44.59 -53.41
CA LEU A 571 39.89 44.87 -53.24
C LEU A 571 39.40 45.78 -54.38
N VAL A 572 38.35 45.37 -55.08
CA VAL A 572 37.57 46.28 -55.93
C VAL A 572 36.55 46.96 -55.04
N ASN A 573 36.65 48.27 -54.89
CA ASN A 573 35.77 49.09 -54.07
C ASN A 573 34.39 49.29 -54.74
N PRO A 574 33.36 49.71 -53.98
CA PRO A 574 32.03 50.01 -54.51
C PRO A 574 31.98 51.06 -55.63
N ASP A 575 32.99 51.93 -55.73
CA ASP A 575 33.14 52.94 -56.79
C ASP A 575 33.92 52.41 -58.01
N GLY A 576 34.36 51.15 -57.98
CA GLY A 576 35.15 50.51 -59.03
C GLY A 576 36.65 50.81 -58.94
N SER A 577 37.10 51.57 -57.94
CA SER A 577 38.52 51.76 -57.65
C SER A 577 39.15 50.50 -57.07
N VAL A 578 40.47 50.36 -57.24
CA VAL A 578 41.23 49.25 -56.66
C VAL A 578 41.92 49.73 -55.39
N GLY A 579 41.64 49.06 -54.27
CA GLY A 579 42.24 49.27 -52.94
C GLY A 579 42.89 48.00 -52.39
N ASP A 580 43.52 48.10 -51.22
CA ASP A 580 44.09 46.96 -50.46
C ASP A 580 44.95 46.00 -51.29
N VAL A 581 45.80 46.56 -52.17
CA VAL A 581 46.64 45.80 -53.08
C VAL A 581 47.83 45.19 -52.33
N THR A 582 47.97 43.87 -52.39
CA THR A 582 49.03 43.11 -51.73
C THR A 582 49.55 41.99 -52.64
N VAL A 583 50.86 41.72 -52.59
CA VAL A 583 51.46 40.59 -53.31
C VAL A 583 51.28 39.32 -52.49
N VAL A 584 50.81 38.25 -53.13
CA VAL A 584 50.68 36.92 -52.50
C VAL A 584 51.74 35.92 -52.97
N GLY A 585 52.40 36.20 -54.10
CA GLY A 585 53.50 35.40 -54.62
C GLY A 585 54.18 36.08 -55.79
N ALA A 586 55.47 35.81 -56.00
CA ALA A 586 56.22 36.34 -57.13
C ALA A 586 57.37 35.41 -57.49
N GLN A 587 57.80 35.44 -58.75
CA GLN A 587 58.99 34.75 -59.22
C GLN A 587 59.63 35.54 -60.37
N PRO A 588 60.92 35.90 -60.28
CA PRO A 588 61.76 35.93 -59.08
C PRO A 588 61.28 36.99 -58.06
N VAL A 589 61.57 36.76 -56.78
CA VAL A 589 61.22 37.67 -55.69
C VAL A 589 62.13 38.92 -55.69
N GLY A 590 61.54 40.09 -55.47
CA GLY A 590 62.23 41.38 -55.34
C GLY A 590 62.47 42.11 -56.66
N VAL A 591 61.90 41.64 -57.78
CA VAL A 591 62.16 42.16 -59.12
C VAL A 591 60.96 42.88 -59.71
N PHE A 592 59.78 42.24 -59.72
CA PHE A 592 58.61 42.69 -60.48
C PHE A 592 57.47 43.23 -59.59
N GLU A 593 57.56 43.04 -58.27
CA GLU A 593 56.49 43.29 -57.31
C GLU A 593 56.07 44.76 -57.27
N GLN A 594 57.03 45.68 -57.19
CA GLN A 594 56.73 47.11 -57.12
C GLN A 594 56.02 47.59 -58.39
N ALA A 595 56.52 47.17 -59.56
CA ALA A 595 55.90 47.46 -60.85
C ALA A 595 54.46 46.91 -60.95
N ALA A 596 54.25 45.68 -60.46
CA ALA A 596 52.92 45.07 -60.40
C ALA A 596 51.98 45.84 -59.47
N LEU A 597 52.42 46.21 -58.27
CA LEU A 597 51.62 46.98 -57.30
C LEU A 597 51.21 48.34 -57.85
N ASP A 598 52.15 49.08 -58.44
CA ASP A 598 51.90 50.43 -58.96
C ASP A 598 50.95 50.44 -60.16
N ALA A 599 51.00 49.39 -60.98
CA ALA A 599 50.06 49.18 -62.07
C ALA A 599 48.66 48.84 -61.56
N VAL A 600 48.54 47.84 -60.68
CA VAL A 600 47.25 47.33 -60.18
C VAL A 600 46.49 48.41 -59.40
N ARG A 601 47.16 49.27 -58.61
CA ARG A 601 46.55 50.42 -57.93
C ARG A 601 45.84 51.40 -58.87
N ARG A 602 46.27 51.47 -60.14
CA ARG A 602 45.72 52.38 -61.16
C ARG A 602 44.63 51.73 -62.01
N TRP A 603 44.34 50.45 -61.81
CA TRP A 603 43.24 49.77 -62.49
C TRP A 603 41.89 50.30 -62.01
N ARG A 604 40.88 50.14 -62.85
CA ARG A 604 39.47 50.36 -62.52
C ARG A 604 38.65 49.19 -63.04
N TYR A 605 37.66 48.82 -62.26
CA TYR A 605 36.70 47.78 -62.59
C TYR A 605 35.30 48.38 -62.62
N GLN A 606 34.38 47.72 -63.30
CA GLN A 606 32.97 47.98 -63.11
C GLN A 606 32.61 47.54 -61.67
N PRO A 607 31.94 48.40 -60.88
CA PRO A 607 31.46 48.01 -59.56
C PRO A 607 30.67 46.72 -59.62
N VAL A 608 30.92 45.80 -58.69
CA VAL A 608 30.09 44.60 -58.54
C VAL A 608 28.77 45.05 -57.93
N MET A 609 27.70 45.01 -58.72
CA MET A 609 26.38 45.46 -58.30
C MET A 609 25.57 44.29 -57.73
N ARG A 610 24.95 44.47 -56.56
CA ARG A 610 23.91 43.57 -56.03
C ARG A 610 22.75 44.38 -55.46
N ALA A 611 21.54 43.99 -55.83
CA ALA A 611 20.31 44.70 -55.43
C ALA A 611 20.37 46.23 -55.66
N GLY A 612 21.07 46.66 -56.71
CA GLY A 612 21.25 48.08 -57.03
C GLY A 612 22.35 48.81 -56.23
N GLN A 613 23.04 48.16 -55.30
CA GLN A 613 24.14 48.73 -54.52
C GLN A 613 25.50 48.14 -54.95
N GLY A 614 26.53 48.99 -55.03
CA GLY A 614 27.91 48.55 -55.28
C GLY A 614 28.52 47.90 -54.03
N ILE A 615 29.07 46.71 -54.18
CA ILE A 615 29.72 45.97 -53.08
C ILE A 615 31.22 45.82 -53.33
N GLY A 616 31.99 45.80 -52.25
CA GLY A 616 33.42 45.49 -52.31
C GLY A 616 33.67 44.03 -52.64
N GLN A 617 34.55 43.73 -53.60
CA GLN A 617 34.89 42.37 -54.01
C GLN A 617 36.41 42.16 -54.02
N ARG A 618 36.89 41.19 -53.23
CA ARG A 618 38.29 40.78 -53.26
C ARG A 618 38.58 39.95 -54.51
N ALA A 619 39.67 40.26 -55.18
CA ALA A 619 40.11 39.61 -56.40
C ALA A 619 41.58 39.23 -56.36
N ARG A 620 41.97 38.24 -57.17
CA ARG A 620 43.36 37.82 -57.41
C ARG A 620 43.68 37.78 -58.89
N VAL A 621 44.89 38.20 -59.24
CA VAL A 621 45.39 38.20 -60.62
C VAL A 621 46.85 37.79 -60.65
N ARG A 622 47.24 37.03 -61.67
CA ARG A 622 48.65 36.79 -62.02
C ARG A 622 49.06 37.73 -63.15
N LEU A 623 50.01 38.62 -62.89
CA LEU A 623 50.67 39.40 -63.94
C LEU A 623 51.90 38.65 -64.43
N ARG A 624 52.07 38.54 -65.74
CA ARG A 624 53.26 37.96 -66.38
C ARG A 624 54.12 39.07 -66.96
N PHE A 625 55.42 38.98 -66.72
CA PHE A 625 56.45 39.85 -67.26
C PHE A 625 57.30 39.04 -68.23
N ALA A 626 57.12 39.31 -69.52
CA ALA A 626 57.87 38.68 -70.60
C ALA A 626 58.39 39.77 -71.54
N MET A 627 59.55 39.55 -72.16
CA MET A 627 60.09 40.47 -73.14
C MET A 627 59.31 40.34 -74.46
N GLN A 628 58.92 41.47 -75.04
CA GLN A 628 58.41 41.49 -76.41
C GLN A 628 59.57 41.17 -77.34
N ARG A 629 59.50 40.02 -78.02
CA ARG A 629 60.46 39.61 -79.03
C ARG A 629 60.35 40.46 -80.29
#